data_AF-A0A976LF76-F1
#
_entry.id   AF-A0A976LF76-F1
#
_cell.length_a   1.000
_cell.length_b   1.000
_cell.length_c   1.000
_cell.angle_alpha   90.00
_cell.angle_beta   90.00
_cell.angle_gamma   90.00
#
_symmetry.space_group_name_H-M   'P 1'
#
loop_
_entity.id
_entity.type
_entity.pdbx_description
1 polymer ?
#
loop_
_entity_poly.entity_id
_entity_poly.type
_entity_poly.pdbx_seq_one_letter_code
_entity_poly.pdbx_strand_id
1 'polypeptide(L)'
;MAVTQQQTIELLLESYSMELETVMNYLANSVNLDGVRAEEIKKSLAADVLGEIAHAQQLAGRIKQIGGHIAGSKVLGLAMGKQI
;
A
#
# COMPACT_ATOMS: atom_id res chain seq x y z
N MET A 1 -3.81 25.70 -12.73
CA MET A 1 -5.20 25.29 -12.50
C MET A 1 -5.25 24.57 -11.16
N ALA A 2 -6.26 24.81 -10.31
CA ALA A 2 -6.40 24.09 -9.05
C ALA A 2 -6.86 22.65 -9.33
N VAL A 3 -6.28 21.67 -8.63
CA VAL A 3 -6.70 20.26 -8.70
C VAL A 3 -8.15 20.16 -8.21
N THR A 4 -9.00 19.45 -8.94
CA THR A 4 -10.39 19.26 -8.54
C THR A 4 -10.50 18.26 -7.38
N GLN A 5 -11.62 18.27 -6.66
CA GLN A 5 -11.89 17.26 -5.63
C GLN A 5 -11.86 15.84 -6.20
N GLN A 6 -12.43 15.64 -7.40
CA GLN A 6 -12.44 14.35 -8.07
C GLN A 6 -11.02 13.85 -8.39
N GLN A 7 -10.17 14.72 -8.94
CA GLN A 7 -8.75 14.40 -9.19
C GLN A 7 -8.00 14.11 -7.89
N THR A 8 -8.33 14.80 -6.79
CA THR A 8 -7.76 14.52 -5.48
C THR A 8 -8.15 13.12 -4.98
N ILE A 9 -9.42 12.74 -5.15
CA ILE A 9 -9.91 11.40 -4.77
C ILE A 9 -9.19 10.31 -5.59
N GLU A 10 -9.01 10.52 -6.89
CA GLU A 10 -8.33 9.58 -7.78
C GLU A 10 -6.88 9.34 -7.36
N LEU A 11 -6.13 10.41 -7.07
CA LEU A 11 -4.74 10.30 -6.59
C LEU A 11 -4.65 9.62 -5.21
N LEU A 12 -5.61 9.88 -4.32
CA LEU A 12 -5.66 9.20 -3.02
C LEU A 12 -5.98 7.72 -3.16
N LEU A 13 -6.86 7.33 -4.10
CA LEU A 13 -7.17 5.94 -4.38
C LEU A 13 -5.97 5.19 -4.98
N GLU A 14 -5.22 5.85 -5.86
CA GLU A 14 -3.94 5.33 -6.38
C GLU A 14 -2.94 5.13 -5.24
N SER A 15 -2.75 6.14 -4.39
CA SER A 15 -1.87 6.07 -3.21
C SER A 15 -2.29 4.94 -2.27
N TYR A 16 -3.58 4.81 -1.98
CA TYR A 16 -4.11 3.74 -1.15
C TYR A 16 -3.79 2.35 -1.71
N SER A 17 -3.86 2.20 -3.03
CA SER A 17 -3.53 0.94 -3.71
C SER A 17 -2.04 0.65 -3.62
N MET A 18 -1.18 1.67 -3.78
CA MET A 18 0.27 1.54 -3.62
C MET A 18 0.66 1.09 -2.20
N GLU A 19 0.06 1.65 -1.14
CA GLU A 19 0.39 1.22 0.23
C GLU A 19 0.01 -0.25 0.49
N LEU A 20 -1.14 -0.69 0.00
CA LEU A 20 -1.53 -2.09 0.11
C LEU A 20 -0.61 -3.02 -0.69
N GLU A 21 -0.16 -2.60 -1.87
CA GLU A 21 0.86 -3.31 -2.64
C GLU A 21 2.18 -3.41 -1.85
N THR A 22 2.61 -2.32 -1.23
CA THR A 22 3.80 -2.31 -0.35
C THR A 22 3.64 -3.27 0.83
N VAL A 23 2.47 -3.31 1.49
CA VAL A 23 2.17 -4.29 2.55
C VAL A 23 2.38 -5.73 2.05
N MET A 24 1.81 -6.06 0.89
CA MET A 24 1.95 -7.40 0.31
C MET A 24 3.41 -7.72 -0.02
N ASN A 25 4.15 -6.76 -0.57
CA ASN A 25 5.56 -6.93 -0.90
C ASN A 25 6.44 -7.09 0.34
N TYR A 26 6.23 -6.29 1.38
CA TYR A 26 6.97 -6.38 2.63
C TYR A 26 6.68 -7.69 3.37
N LEU A 27 5.42 -8.13 3.38
CA LEU A 27 5.05 -9.43 3.93
C LEU A 27 5.74 -10.57 3.16
N ALA A 28 5.68 -10.57 1.82
CA ALA A 28 6.30 -11.61 1.01
C ALA A 28 7.82 -11.66 1.22
N ASN A 29 8.49 -10.50 1.15
CA ASN A 29 9.95 -10.43 1.24
C ASN A 29 10.47 -10.67 2.67
N SER A 30 9.73 -10.26 3.71
CA SER A 30 10.11 -10.55 5.09
C SER A 30 10.08 -12.04 5.43
N VAL A 31 9.29 -12.83 4.70
CA VAL A 31 9.23 -14.29 4.85
C VAL A 31 10.25 -14.99 3.95
N ASN A 32 10.29 -14.63 2.66
CA ASN A 32 10.96 -15.41 1.62
C ASN A 32 12.44 -15.06 1.39
N LEU A 33 12.96 -13.97 1.98
CA LEU A 33 14.39 -13.67 1.85
C LEU A 33 15.23 -14.69 2.64
N ASP A 34 16.22 -15.26 1.94
CA ASP A 34 17.19 -16.20 2.46
C ASP A 34 18.62 -15.67 2.26
N GLY A 35 19.52 -16.04 3.18
CA GLY A 35 20.96 -15.75 3.07
C GLY A 35 21.55 -15.14 4.33
N VAL A 36 22.89 -15.17 4.42
CA VAL A 36 23.66 -14.81 5.62
C VAL A 36 23.37 -13.39 6.14
N ARG A 37 22.94 -12.48 5.27
CA ARG A 37 22.64 -11.08 5.59
C ARG A 37 21.14 -10.73 5.53
N ALA A 38 20.27 -11.71 5.27
CA ALA A 38 18.84 -11.45 5.06
C ALA A 38 18.09 -11.12 6.36
N GLU A 39 18.58 -11.59 7.52
CA GLU A 39 17.86 -11.49 8.80
C GLU A 39 17.55 -10.07 9.26
N GLU A 40 18.47 -9.12 9.06
CA GLU A 40 18.22 -7.71 9.39
C GLU A 40 17.16 -7.09 8.48
N ILE A 41 17.20 -7.42 7.19
CA ILE A 41 16.26 -6.91 6.18
C ILE A 41 14.86 -7.48 6.46
N LYS A 42 14.75 -8.77 6.77
CA LYS A 42 13.46 -9.41 7.11
C LYS A 42 12.81 -8.74 8.31
N LYS A 43 13.59 -8.47 9.37
CA LYS A 43 13.09 -7.80 10.58
C LYS A 43 12.63 -6.39 10.29
N SER A 44 13.38 -5.63 9.48
CA SER A 44 12.98 -4.29 9.06
C SER A 44 11.66 -4.33 8.27
N LEU A 45 11.60 -5.17 7.23
CA LEU A 45 10.40 -5.30 6.39
C LEU A 45 9.17 -5.75 7.19
N ALA A 46 9.33 -6.71 8.10
CA ALA A 46 8.25 -7.18 8.96
C ALA A 46 7.74 -6.08 9.91
N ALA A 47 8.62 -5.23 10.42
CA ALA A 47 8.23 -4.10 11.27
C ALA A 47 7.47 -3.03 10.47
N ASP A 48 7.87 -2.78 9.23
CA ASP A 48 7.29 -1.73 8.38
C ASP A 48 5.90 -2.09 7.82
N VAL A 49 5.52 -3.38 7.78
CA VAL A 49 4.16 -3.82 7.39
C VAL A 49 3.06 -3.05 8.13
N LEU A 50 3.22 -2.85 9.44
CA LEU A 50 2.23 -2.12 10.25
C LEU A 50 2.19 -0.63 9.90
N GLY A 51 3.32 -0.06 9.50
CA GLY A 51 3.42 1.33 9.05
C GLY A 51 2.59 1.55 7.78
N GLU A 52 2.77 0.70 6.78
CA GLU A 52 2.04 0.83 5.51
C GLU A 52 0.53 0.54 5.65
N ILE A 53 0.14 -0.36 6.56
CA ILE A 53 -1.27 -0.51 6.93
C ILE A 53 -1.83 0.78 7.54
N ALA A 54 -1.05 1.45 8.41
CA ALA A 54 -1.48 2.71 9.01
C ALA A 54 -1.61 3.81 7.95
N HIS A 55 -0.69 3.90 6.98
CA HIS A 55 -0.79 4.83 5.85
C HIS A 55 -2.04 4.56 5.01
N ALA A 56 -2.30 3.30 4.65
CA ALA A 56 -3.51 2.90 3.91
C ALA A 56 -4.80 3.27 4.67
N GLN A 57 -4.84 3.09 5.99
CA GLN A 57 -5.97 3.49 6.83
C GLN A 57 -6.19 5.01 6.84
N GLN A 58 -5.10 5.80 6.91
CA GLN A 58 -5.17 7.26 6.86
C GLN A 58 -5.72 7.74 5.51
N LEU A 59 -5.21 7.19 4.40
CA LEU A 59 -5.68 7.48 3.05
C LEU A 59 -7.15 7.12 2.89
N ALA A 60 -7.56 5.92 3.34
CA ALA A 60 -8.95 5.48 3.31
C ALA A 60 -9.88 6.42 4.09
N GLY A 61 -9.46 6.84 5.28
CA GLY A 61 -10.17 7.83 6.08
C GLY A 61 -10.32 9.16 5.35
N ARG A 62 -9.25 9.63 4.69
CA ARG A 62 -9.27 10.88 3.94
C ARG A 62 -10.18 10.82 2.72
N ILE A 63 -10.11 9.75 1.94
CA ILE A 63 -10.98 9.51 0.77
C ILE A 63 -12.44 9.60 1.19
N LYS A 64 -12.81 8.93 2.29
CA LYS A 64 -14.18 8.96 2.82
C LYS A 64 -14.61 10.36 3.25
N GLN A 65 -13.74 11.11 3.92
CA GLN A 65 -14.05 12.47 4.39
C GLN A 65 -14.38 13.44 3.25
N ILE A 66 -13.77 13.26 2.08
CA ILE A 66 -13.96 14.15 0.92
C ILE A 66 -14.98 13.61 -0.09
N GLY A 67 -15.75 12.57 0.27
CA GLY A 67 -16.85 12.04 -0.54
C GLY A 67 -16.48 10.90 -1.49
N GLY A 68 -15.26 10.38 -1.42
CA GLY A 68 -14.83 9.20 -2.18
C GLY A 68 -15.18 7.87 -1.50
N HIS A 69 -15.03 6.78 -2.24
CA HIS A 69 -15.24 5.42 -1.75
C HIS A 69 -14.00 4.56 -2.02
N ILE A 70 -13.55 3.82 -1.01
CA ILE A 70 -12.43 2.88 -1.16
C ILE A 70 -12.89 1.59 -1.83
N ALA A 71 -12.02 1.03 -2.67
CA ALA A 71 -12.24 -0.25 -3.33
C ALA A 71 -11.83 -1.43 -2.44
N GLY A 72 -12.58 -2.53 -2.55
CA GLY A 72 -12.14 -3.85 -2.10
C GLY A 72 -11.26 -4.54 -3.16
N SER A 73 -10.71 -5.71 -2.80
CA SER A 73 -9.70 -6.43 -3.61
C SER A 73 -10.10 -6.74 -5.06
N LYS A 74 -11.40 -6.83 -5.39
CA LYS A 74 -11.87 -7.09 -6.76
C LYS A 74 -11.65 -5.91 -7.73
N VAL A 75 -11.58 -4.69 -7.19
CA VAL A 75 -11.49 -3.44 -7.97
C VAL A 75 -10.16 -2.73 -7.73
N LEU A 76 -9.44 -3.10 -6.68
CA LEU A 76 -8.15 -2.53 -6.35
C LEU A 76 -7.14 -2.81 -7.48
N GLY A 77 -6.65 -1.74 -8.12
CA GLY A 77 -5.62 -1.83 -9.15
C GLY A 77 -4.26 -1.99 -8.48
N LEU A 78 -3.75 -3.21 -8.46
CA LEU A 78 -2.40 -3.53 -7.97
C LEU A 78 -1.49 -3.77 -9.17
N ALA A 79 -0.31 -3.16 -9.20
CA ALA A 79 0.64 -3.29 -10.30
C ALA A 79 1.46 -4.59 -10.19
N MET A 80 0.82 -5.70 -9.82
CA MET A 80 1.50 -6.99 -9.58
C MET A 80 2.17 -7.52 -10.86
N GLY A 81 3.44 -7.17 -11.04
CA GLY A 81 4.35 -7.83 -11.97
C GLY A 81 4.76 -9.19 -11.41
N LYS A 82 4.95 -10.17 -12.31
CA LYS A 82 5.36 -11.55 -11.98
C LYS A 82 6.39 -11.59 -10.84
N GLN A 83 6.07 -12.39 -9.82
CA GLN A 83 6.98 -12.85 -8.77
C GLN A 83 8.35 -13.20 -9.39
N ILE A 84 9.43 -12.65 -8.82
CA ILE A 84 10.80 -13.10 -9.07
C ILE A 84 11.02 -14.42 -8.31
#